data_AF-A0A350SZF4-F1
#
_entry.id   AF-A0A350SZF4-F1
#
_cell.length_a   1.000
_cell.length_b   1.000
_cell.length_c   1.000
_cell.angle_alpha   90.00
_cell.angle_beta   90.00
_cell.angle_gamma   90.00
#
_symmetry.space_group_name_H-M   'P 1'
#
loop_
_entity.id
_entity.type
_entity.pdbx_description
1 polymer ?
#
loop_
_entity_poly.entity_id
_entity_poly.type
_entity_poly.pdbx_seq_one_letter_code
_entity_poly.pdbx_strand_id
1 'polypeptide(L)' 'PTISVHDGRRHVAVFVSENMVGHKLGEFAPTRKFRGHGRDADKSSRRR' A
#
# COMPACT_ATOMS: atom_id res chain seq x y z
N PRO A 1 -4.48 14.70 8.19
CA PRO A 1 -3.78 15.22 6.99
C PRO A 1 -3.52 14.05 6.02
N THR A 2 -3.55 14.30 4.71
CA THR A 2 -3.36 13.25 3.69
C THR A 2 -2.08 13.52 2.91
N ILE A 3 -1.17 12.54 2.86
CA ILE A 3 0.12 12.64 2.20
C ILE A 3 0.14 11.68 1.01
N SER A 4 0.59 12.17 -0.14
CA SER A 4 0.75 11.38 -1.36
C SER A 4 2.15 10.74 -1.42
N VAL A 5 2.31 9.55 -0.85
CA VAL A 5 3.59 8.82 -0.78
C VAL A 5 3.85 8.05 -2.07
N HIS A 6 5.02 8.19 -2.69
CA HIS A 6 5.36 7.49 -3.92
C HIS A 6 5.83 6.04 -3.65
N ASP A 7 5.16 5.03 -4.24
CA ASP A 7 5.46 3.60 -4.06
C ASP A 7 6.42 3.01 -5.11
N GLY A 8 6.99 3.86 -5.97
CA GLY A 8 7.84 3.47 -7.10
C GLY A 8 7.10 3.38 -8.44
N ARG A 9 5.77 3.42 -8.44
CA ARG A 9 4.94 3.46 -9.65
C ARG A 9 3.89 4.57 -9.63
N ARG A 10 3.35 4.89 -8.45
CA ARG A 10 2.28 5.88 -8.27
C ARG A 10 2.34 6.50 -6.88
N HIS A 11 1.58 7.57 -6.69
CA HIS A 11 1.34 8.12 -5.36
C HIS A 11 0.17 7.40 -4.69
N VAL A 12 0.40 6.91 -3.47
CA VAL A 12 -0.59 6.34 -2.56
C VAL A 12 -0.98 7.41 -1.56
N ALA A 13 -2.27 7.73 -1.48
CA ALA A 13 -2.79 8.66 -0.50
C ALA A 13 -2.84 7.98 0.88
N VAL A 14 -2.05 8.48 1.83
CA VAL A 14 -1.97 8.00 3.20
C VAL A 14 -2.55 9.05 4.12
N PHE A 15 -3.61 8.70 4.84
CA PHE A 15 -4.14 9.53 5.93
C PHE A 15 -3.35 9.25 7.21
N VAL A 16 -2.74 10.28 7.78
CA VAL A 16 -1.86 10.14 8.95
C VAL A 16 -2.67 10.17 10.24
N SER A 17 -2.47 9.15 11.08
CA SER A 17 -2.97 9.05 12.46
C SER A 17 -1.83 9.09 13.48
N GLU A 18 -2.14 9.34 14.76
CA GLU A 18 -1.14 9.42 15.85
C GLU A 18 -0.27 8.15 15.98
N ASN A 19 -0.86 6.97 15.77
CA ASN A 19 -0.14 5.69 15.84
C ASN A 19 0.96 5.53 14.76
N MET A 20 1.03 6.45 13.77
CA MET A 20 2.04 6.44 12.71
C MET A 20 3.23 7.37 13.03
N VAL A 21 3.16 8.14 14.12
CA VAL A 21 4.24 9.05 14.53
C VAL A 21 5.46 8.22 14.95
N GLY A 22 6.64 8.56 14.39
CA GLY A 22 7.88 7.82 14.61
C GLY A 22 8.16 6.73 13.56
N HIS A 23 7.21 6.42 12.68
CA HIS A 23 7.38 5.48 11.58
C HIS A 23 7.79 6.18 10.28
N LYS A 24 8.32 5.42 9.31
CA LYS A 24 8.64 5.94 7.98
C LYS A 24 7.43 5.88 7.06
N LEU A 25 7.23 6.91 6.25
CA LEU A 25 6.11 6.98 5.30
C LEU A 25 6.06 5.80 4.31
N GLY A 26 7.21 5.23 3.94
CA GLY A 26 7.29 4.08 3.05
C GLY A 26 6.68 2.79 3.63
N GLU A 27 6.56 2.67 4.96
CA GLU A 27 5.92 1.53 5.61
C GLU A 27 4.41 1.47 5.31
N PHE A 28 3.81 2.62 4.99
CA PHE A 28 2.38 2.75 4.67
C PHE A 28 2.09 2.74 3.17
N ALA A 29 3.11 2.56 2.32
CA ALA A 29 3.00 2.56 0.85
C ALA A 29 3.73 1.35 0.24
N PRO A 30 3.09 0.17 0.17
CA PRO A 30 3.74 -1.06 -0.29
C PRO A 30 4.08 -1.00 -1.79
N THR A 31 5.31 -1.40 -2.13
CA THR A 31 5.87 -1.28 -3.49
C THR A 31 5.55 -2.47 -4.40
N ARG A 32 5.16 -3.62 -3.85
CA ARG A 32 4.83 -4.84 -4.59
C ARG A 32 3.44 -5.35 -4.22
N LYS A 33 2.64 -5.71 -5.24
CA LYS A 33 1.37 -6.43 -5.03
C LYS A 33 1.66 -7.90 -4.76
N PHE A 34 1.34 -8.38 -3.57
CA PHE A 34 1.36 -9.81 -3.29
C PHE A 34 0.22 -10.49 -4.06
N ARG A 35 0.55 -11.52 -4.83
CA ARG A 35 -0.43 -12.31 -5.60
C ARG A 35 -0.87 -13.58 -4.90
N GLY A 36 -0.40 -13.87 -3.69
CA GLY A 36 -0.66 -15.17 -3.05
C GLY A 36 0.24 -16.29 -3.59
N HIS A 37 0.29 -17.39 -2.86
CA HIS A 37 0.81 -18.66 -3.33
C HIS A 37 -0.34 -19.68 -3.32
N GLY A 38 -0.68 -20.28 -4.46
CA GLY A 38 -1.78 -21.26 -4.59
C GLY A 38 -2.81 -20.92 -5.67
N ARG A 39 -3.75 -21.84 -5.93
CA ARG A 39 -4.74 -21.76 -7.02
C ARG A 39 -5.77 -20.63 -6.87
N ASP A 40 -5.91 -20.04 -5.68
CA ASP A 40 -6.85 -18.94 -5.37
C ASP A 40 -6.23 -17.53 -5.37
N ALA A 41 -5.00 -17.40 -5.88
CA ALA A 41 -4.26 -16.15 -6.06
C ALA A 41 -5.02 -15.04 -6.84
N ASP A 42 -6.06 -15.42 -7.59
CA ASP A 42 -6.76 -14.59 -8.57
C ASP A 42 -8.08 -13.96 -8.05
N LYS A 43 -8.37 -13.98 -6.75
CA LYS A 43 -9.58 -13.28 -6.23
C LYS A 43 -9.35 -11.78 -6.01
N SER A 44 -8.09 -11.34 -5.86
CA SER A 44 -7.73 -9.93 -5.65
C SER A 44 -7.48 -9.16 -6.97
N SER A 45 -7.15 -9.85 -8.06
CA SER A 45 -6.94 -9.28 -9.39
C SER A 45 -8.24 -8.89 -10.11
N ARG A 46 -9.40 -9.40 -9.66
CA ARG A 46 -10.68 -9.28 -10.38
C ARG A 46 -11.48 -8.01 -10.09
N ARG A 47 -10.93 -7.07 -9.32
CA ARG A 47 -11.50 -5.72 -9.13
C ARG A 47 -10.45 -4.68 -9.51
N ARG A 48 -10.61 -4.14 -10.73
CA ARG A 48 -9.90 -3.01 -11.38
C ARG A 48 -8.83 -3.42 -12.38
#